data_AF-A0A519WEP5-F1
#
_entry.id   AF-A0A519WEP5-F1
#
_cell.length_a   1.000
_cell.length_b   1.000
_cell.length_c   1.000
_cell.angle_alpha   90.00
_cell.angle_beta   90.00
_cell.angle_gamma   90.00
#
_symmetry.space_group_name_H-M   'P 1'
#
loop_
_entity.id
_entity.type
_entity.pdbx_description
1 polymer ?
#
loop_
_entity_poly.entity_id
_entity_poly.type
_entity_poly.pdbx_seq_one_letter_code
_entity_poly.pdbx_strand_id
1 'polypeptide(L)'
;VGRGAEQSFCILMSGNKLSKEGRVRLETMVRTNNGFEISEIDLQLRGPGDISGTQQSGVLELKLADLAKDQLILQHARETVIAILQHDPDFSNPENSLLKTYLAKRRMGIAFNKIS
;
A
#
# COMPACT_ATOMS: atom_id res chain seq x y z
N VAL A 1 -10.44 -5.91 -20.13
CA VAL A 1 -9.13 -6.35 -19.56
C VAL A 1 -8.30 -6.88 -20.72
N GLY A 2 -7.06 -6.41 -20.91
CA GLY A 2 -6.19 -6.80 -22.02
C GLY A 2 -4.77 -7.02 -21.55
N ARG A 3 -4.07 -8.01 -22.15
CA ARG A 3 -2.65 -8.31 -21.89
C ARG A 3 -1.77 -8.08 -23.13
N GLY A 4 -2.28 -7.35 -24.13
CA GLY A 4 -1.63 -7.06 -25.39
C GLY A 4 -1.85 -5.61 -25.84
N ALA A 5 -1.38 -5.27 -27.04
CA ALA A 5 -1.46 -3.90 -27.59
C ALA A 5 -2.86 -3.52 -28.12
N GLU A 6 -3.75 -4.50 -28.29
CA GLU A 6 -5.10 -4.30 -28.80
C GLU A 6 -6.01 -3.63 -27.78
N GLN A 7 -6.85 -2.71 -28.27
CA GLN A 7 -7.82 -2.02 -27.43
C GLN A 7 -8.78 -3.02 -26.79
N SER A 8 -8.88 -2.96 -25.46
CA SER A 8 -9.70 -3.88 -24.67
C SER A 8 -10.68 -3.10 -23.81
N PHE A 9 -11.90 -3.63 -23.69
CA PHE A 9 -12.96 -3.01 -22.89
C PHE A 9 -13.20 -3.80 -21.60
N CYS A 10 -13.74 -3.13 -20.60
CA CYS A 10 -14.25 -3.73 -19.37
C CYS A 10 -15.62 -3.09 -19.12
N ILE A 11 -16.69 -3.89 -19.19
CA ILE A 11 -18.06 -3.43 -19.00
C ILE A 11 -18.51 -3.89 -17.62
N LEU A 12 -18.85 -2.94 -16.76
CA LEU A 12 -19.36 -3.21 -15.41
C LEU A 12 -20.88 -3.13 -15.44
N MET A 13 -21.56 -4.23 -15.09
CA MET A 13 -23.02 -4.30 -15.02
C MET A 13 -23.46 -4.48 -13.58
N SER A 14 -24.51 -3.76 -13.19
CA SER A 14 -25.10 -3.87 -11.85
C SER A 14 -26.62 -3.86 -11.91
N GLY A 15 -27.27 -4.55 -10.97
CA GLY A 15 -28.72 -4.51 -10.83
C GLY A 15 -29.23 -3.17 -10.27
N ASN A 16 -30.55 -2.99 -10.26
CA ASN A 16 -31.22 -1.73 -9.86
C ASN A 16 -31.03 -1.38 -8.37
N LYS A 17 -30.73 -2.36 -7.52
CA LYS A 17 -30.50 -2.15 -6.08
C LYS A 17 -29.02 -2.31 -5.76
N LEU A 18 -28.32 -1.19 -5.74
CA LEU A 18 -26.91 -1.14 -5.32
C LEU A 18 -26.80 -0.65 -3.88
N SER A 19 -26.06 -1.40 -3.05
CA SER A 19 -25.65 -0.92 -1.73
C SER A 19 -24.81 0.35 -1.88
N LYS A 20 -24.71 1.15 -0.81
CA LYS A 20 -23.86 2.36 -0.82
C LYS A 20 -22.40 2.00 -1.13
N GLU A 21 -21.88 0.95 -0.50
CA GLU A 21 -20.53 0.44 -0.75
C GLU A 21 -20.34 -0.07 -2.18
N GLY A 22 -21.32 -0.80 -2.72
CA GLY A 22 -21.28 -1.29 -4.10
C GLY A 22 -21.19 -0.15 -5.11
N ARG A 23 -21.86 0.98 -4.83
CA ARG A 23 -21.77 2.19 -5.66
C ARG A 23 -20.38 2.81 -5.62
N VAL A 24 -19.81 2.98 -4.44
CA VAL A 24 -18.46 3.54 -4.27
C VAL A 24 -17.41 2.66 -4.97
N ARG A 25 -17.55 1.33 -4.89
CA ARG A 25 -16.65 0.39 -5.60
C ARG A 25 -16.72 0.55 -7.12
N LEU A 26 -17.92 0.58 -7.70
CA LEU A 26 -18.09 0.73 -9.14
C LEU A 26 -17.61 2.09 -9.63
N GLU A 27 -17.97 3.17 -8.93
CA GLU A 27 -17.50 4.52 -9.27
C GLU A 27 -15.98 4.61 -9.24
N THR A 28 -15.34 3.99 -8.25
CA THR A 28 -13.88 3.96 -8.15
C THR A 28 -13.25 3.20 -9.33
N MET A 29 -13.79 2.05 -9.72
CA MET A 29 -13.30 1.29 -10.88
C MET A 29 -13.46 2.02 -12.22
N VAL A 30 -14.42 2.95 -12.33
CA VAL A 30 -14.61 3.76 -13.55
C VAL A 30 -13.77 5.03 -13.51
N ARG A 31 -13.58 5.62 -12.32
CA ARG A 31 -12.87 6.90 -12.15
C ARG A 31 -11.36 6.78 -12.35
N THR A 32 -10.76 5.66 -11.94
CA THR A 32 -9.30 5.51 -11.92
C THR A 32 -8.87 4.14 -12.44
N ASN A 33 -7.70 4.10 -13.08
CA ASN A 33 -7.01 2.86 -13.47
C ASN A 33 -5.82 2.56 -12.54
N ASN A 34 -5.57 3.40 -11.53
CA ASN A 34 -4.46 3.21 -10.61
C ASN A 34 -4.82 2.13 -9.57
N GLY A 35 -4.12 1.00 -9.63
CA GLY A 35 -4.35 -0.13 -8.73
C GLY A 35 -4.20 0.22 -7.25
N PHE A 36 -3.31 1.15 -6.88
CA PHE A 36 -3.11 1.55 -5.48
C PHE A 36 -4.31 2.33 -4.92
N GLU A 37 -4.87 3.27 -5.68
CA GLU A 37 -6.05 4.04 -5.26
C GLU A 37 -7.27 3.12 -5.10
N ILE A 38 -7.45 2.18 -6.05
CA ILE A 38 -8.52 1.17 -5.97
C ILE A 38 -8.35 0.32 -4.71
N SER A 39 -7.14 -0.14 -4.41
CA SER A 39 -6.85 -0.94 -3.22
C SER A 39 -7.06 -0.18 -1.91
N GLU A 40 -6.74 1.12 -1.88
CA GLU A 40 -6.94 1.95 -0.69
C GLU A 40 -8.42 2.16 -0.38
N ILE A 41 -9.23 2.46 -1.40
CA ILE A 41 -10.68 2.58 -1.23
C ILE A 41 -11.30 1.21 -0.86
N ASP A 42 -10.84 0.10 -1.45
CA ASP A 42 -11.34 -1.23 -1.07
C ASP A 42 -11.01 -1.57 0.38
N LEU A 43 -9.81 -1.21 0.87
CA LEU A 43 -9.42 -1.39 2.27
C LEU A 43 -10.28 -0.54 3.22
N GLN A 44 -10.55 0.73 2.86
CA GLN A 44 -11.44 1.60 3.63
C GLN A 44 -12.87 1.04 3.71
N LEU A 45 -13.40 0.52 2.60
CA LEU A 45 -14.75 -0.04 2.54
C LEU A 45 -14.88 -1.38 3.29
N ARG A 46 -13.84 -2.22 3.27
CA ARG A 46 -13.82 -3.49 4.04
C ARG A 46 -13.54 -3.29 5.52
N GLY A 47 -12.89 -2.20 5.88
CA GLY A 47 -12.37 -1.97 7.22
C GLY A 47 -11.15 -2.83 7.54
N PRO A 48 -10.40 -2.49 8.62
CA PRO A 48 -9.15 -3.16 8.98
C PRO A 48 -9.31 -4.63 9.39
N GLY A 49 -10.53 -5.06 9.73
CA GLY A 49 -10.81 -6.41 10.24
C GLY A 49 -10.86 -7.52 9.18
N ASP A 50 -11.22 -7.19 7.92
CA ASP A 50 -11.42 -8.20 6.86
C ASP A 50 -10.14 -8.54 6.07
N ILE A 51 -9.00 -7.97 6.47
CA ILE A 51 -7.67 -8.50 6.11
C ILE A 51 -7.52 -9.93 6.66
N SER A 52 -8.28 -10.27 7.70
CA SER A 52 -8.23 -11.55 8.41
C SER A 52 -9.10 -12.65 7.78
N GLY A 53 -9.82 -12.36 6.70
CA GLY A 53 -10.85 -13.26 6.13
C GLY A 53 -10.31 -14.40 5.25
N THR A 54 -9.10 -14.29 4.70
CA THR A 54 -8.37 -15.43 4.12
C THR A 54 -6.88 -15.11 4.18
N GLN A 55 -6.13 -15.97 4.88
CA GLN A 55 -4.68 -15.94 5.00
C GLN A 55 -4.01 -15.82 3.61
N GLN A 56 -3.72 -14.61 3.14
CA GLN A 56 -2.76 -14.42 2.07
C GLN A 56 -1.35 -14.52 2.65
N SER A 57 -0.61 -15.49 2.11
CA SER A 57 0.77 -15.80 2.45
C SER A 57 1.65 -14.57 2.23
N GLY A 58 2.00 -13.86 3.31
CA GLY A 58 2.86 -12.68 3.23
C GLY A 58 2.63 -11.59 4.27
N VAL A 59 1.78 -11.81 5.28
CA VAL A 59 1.56 -10.83 6.35
C VAL A 59 2.87 -10.55 7.09
N LEU A 60 3.37 -9.33 6.93
CA LEU A 60 4.29 -8.72 7.87
C LEU A 60 3.54 -8.66 9.20
N GLU A 61 3.98 -9.42 10.22
CA GLU A 61 3.41 -9.35 11.57
C GLU A 61 3.62 -7.94 12.15
N LEU A 62 2.67 -7.05 11.88
CA LEU A 62 2.55 -5.80 12.62
C LEU A 62 1.90 -6.14 13.96
N LYS A 63 2.73 -6.55 14.93
CA LYS A 63 2.30 -6.96 16.27
C LYS A 63 1.54 -5.88 17.05
N LEU A 64 1.58 -4.62 16.61
CA LEU A 64 1.04 -3.48 17.35
C LEU A 64 0.35 -2.38 16.52
N ALA A 65 0.46 -2.39 15.18
CA ALA A 65 0.01 -1.27 14.36
C ALA A 65 -1.30 -1.59 13.63
N ASP A 66 -2.32 -0.76 13.84
CA ASP A 66 -3.58 -0.80 13.10
C ASP A 66 -3.40 0.08 11.87
N LEU A 67 -3.15 -0.52 10.71
CA LEU A 67 -2.90 0.17 9.44
C LEU A 67 -3.95 1.24 9.11
N ALA A 68 -5.19 1.08 9.57
CA ALA A 68 -6.27 2.05 9.33
C ALA A 68 -6.23 3.22 10.31
N LYS A 69 -5.72 3.05 11.54
CA LYS A 69 -5.61 4.13 12.54
C LYS A 69 -4.28 4.86 12.48
N ASP A 70 -3.22 4.14 12.14
CA ASP A 70 -1.84 4.63 12.15
C ASP A 70 -1.41 5.16 10.78
N GLN A 71 -2.35 5.38 9.86
CA GLN A 71 -2.07 5.82 8.49
C GLN A 71 -1.24 7.10 8.45
N LEU A 72 -1.55 8.08 9.31
CA LEU A 72 -0.80 9.33 9.41
C LEU A 72 0.64 9.11 9.90
N ILE A 73 0.83 8.21 10.87
CA ILE A 73 2.16 7.87 11.40
C ILE A 73 2.98 7.17 10.32
N LEU A 74 2.38 6.23 9.59
CA LEU A 74 3.02 5.54 8.48
C LEU A 74 3.37 6.48 7.33
N GLN A 75 2.51 7.45 7.03
CA GLN A 75 2.78 8.47 6.03
C GLN A 75 3.98 9.34 6.43
N HIS A 76 4.00 9.86 7.65
CA HIS A 76 5.13 10.64 8.15
C HIS A 76 6.43 9.83 8.20
N ALA A 77 6.36 8.55 8.60
CA ALA A 77 7.52 7.67 8.58
C ALA A 77 8.05 7.49 7.15
N ARG A 78 7.16 7.30 6.16
CA ARG A 78 7.53 7.17 4.75
C ARG A 78 8.18 8.45 4.22
N GLU A 79 7.59 9.60 4.47
CA GLU A 79 8.12 10.90 4.06
C GLU A 79 9.51 11.16 4.66
N THR A 80 9.68 10.83 5.95
CA THR A 80 10.98 10.95 6.64
C THR A 80 12.05 10.06 6.00
N VAL A 81 11.71 8.81 5.69
CA VAL A 81 12.65 7.88 5.04
C VAL A 81 13.02 8.37 3.63
N ILE A 82 12.06 8.86 2.85
CA ILE A 82 12.32 9.42 1.52
C ILE A 82 13.27 10.61 1.62
N ALA A 83 13.03 11.54 2.56
CA ALA A 83 13.88 12.70 2.77
C ALA A 83 15.30 12.29 3.16
N ILE A 84 15.47 11.31 4.05
CA ILE A 84 16.79 10.78 4.42
C ILE A 84 17.48 10.16 3.20
N LEU A 85 16.79 9.32 2.43
CA LEU A 85 17.38 8.64 1.26
C LEU A 85 17.77 9.61 0.14
N GLN A 86 17.08 10.74 -0.01
CA GLN A 86 17.45 11.78 -0.98
C GLN A 86 18.78 12.46 -0.63
N HIS A 87 19.07 12.64 0.66
CA HIS A 87 20.27 13.35 1.13
C HIS A 87 21.42 12.41 1.50
N ASP A 88 21.10 11.18 1.92
CA ASP A 88 22.05 10.20 2.44
C ASP A 88 21.61 8.76 2.10
N PRO A 89 21.69 8.36 0.81
CA PRO A 89 21.24 7.06 0.34
C PRO A 89 21.99 5.87 0.98
N ASP A 90 23.24 6.08 1.39
CA ASP A 90 24.10 5.06 2.01
C ASP A 90 24.13 5.13 3.54
N PHE A 91 23.29 5.98 4.14
CA PHE A 91 23.25 6.25 5.59
C PHE A 91 24.65 6.54 6.16
N SER A 92 25.47 7.29 5.44
CA SER A 92 26.86 7.60 5.77
C SER A 92 27.02 8.82 6.68
N ASN A 93 25.97 9.64 6.83
CA ASN A 93 26.02 10.77 7.73
C ASN A 93 26.04 10.30 9.20
N PRO A 94 26.79 10.99 10.08
CA PRO A 94 26.88 10.64 11.51
C PRO A 94 25.51 10.59 12.19
N GLU A 95 24.59 11.47 11.78
CA GLU A 95 23.21 11.56 12.28
C GLU A 95 22.39 10.29 12.00
N ASN A 96 22.71 9.57 10.92
CA ASN A 96 22.02 8.34 10.50
C ASN A 96 22.75 7.06 10.94
N SER A 97 23.83 7.16 11.71
CA SER A 97 24.66 6.03 12.12
C SER A 97 23.89 4.94 12.88
N LEU A 98 22.94 5.34 13.72
CA LEU A 98 22.05 4.42 14.44
C LEU A 98 21.12 3.67 13.48
N LEU A 99 20.55 4.36 12.49
CA LEU A 99 19.70 3.76 11.47
C LEU A 99 20.49 2.76 10.62
N LYS A 100 21.70 3.11 10.20
CA LYS A 100 22.63 2.21 9.49
C LYS A 100 22.90 0.94 10.29
N THR A 101 23.20 1.09 11.58
CA THR A 101 23.49 -0.03 12.48
C THR A 101 22.27 -0.92 12.69
N TYR A 102 21.09 -0.32 12.86
CA TYR A 102 19.82 -1.04 13.02
C TYR A 102 19.46 -1.84 11.75
N LEU A 103 19.56 -1.20 10.58
CA LEU A 103 19.28 -1.84 9.29
C LEU A 103 20.28 -2.96 8.96
N ALA A 104 21.56 -2.78 9.28
CA ALA A 104 22.57 -3.82 9.11
C ALA A 104 22.25 -5.09 9.92
N LYS A 105 21.68 -4.94 11.13
CA LYS A 105 21.26 -6.06 11.97
C LYS A 105 19.99 -6.76 11.47
N ARG A 106 19.14 -6.09 10.69
CA ARG A 106 17.81 -6.58 10.27
C ARG A 106 17.80 -7.15 8.83
N ARG A 107 18.97 -7.30 8.20
CA ARG A 107 19.17 -7.65 6.79
C ARG A 107 18.81 -9.11 6.46
N MET A 108 17.54 -9.50 6.64
CA MET A 108 17.02 -10.82 6.23
C MET A 108 15.66 -10.78 5.51
N GLY A 109 15.17 -9.63 5.01
CA GLY A 109 13.86 -9.67 4.34
C GLY A 109 13.43 -8.56 3.38
N ILE A 110 14.11 -7.41 3.29
CA ILE A 110 13.64 -6.34 2.40
C ILE A 110 14.82 -5.74 1.65
N ALA A 111 14.84 -5.99 0.34
CA ALA A 111 15.76 -5.33 -0.58
C ALA A 111 15.09 -4.03 -1.06
N PHE A 112 15.69 -2.89 -0.68
CA PHE A 112 15.14 -1.53 -0.91
C PHE A 112 15.20 -1.07 -2.37
N ASN A 113 15.81 -1.86 -3.25
CA ASN A 113 15.81 -1.67 -4.71
C ASN A 113 14.44 -1.92 -5.38
N LYS A 114 13.37 -2.19 -4.61
CA LYS A 114 11.99 -2.34 -5.09
C LYS A 114 11.06 -1.20 -4.69
N ILE A 115 11.58 -0.12 -4.09
CA ILE A 115 10.81 1.10 -3.81
C ILE A 115 11.23 2.16 -4.83
N SER A 116 10.85 1.95 -6.08
CA SER A 116 10.80 2.93 -7.17
C SER A 116 9.61 2.59 -8.05
#